data_AF-A0A8T3PDL3-F1
#
_entry.id   AF-A0A8T3PDL3-F1
#
_cell.length_a   1.000
_cell.length_b   1.000
_cell.length_c   1.000
_cell.angle_alpha   90.00
_cell.angle_beta   90.00
_cell.angle_gamma   90.00
#
_symmetry.space_group_name_H-M   'P 1'
#
loop_
_entity.id
_entity.type
_entity.pdbx_description
1 polymer ?
#
loop_
_entity_poly.entity_id
_entity_poly.type
_entity_poly.pdbx_seq_one_letter_code
_entity_poly.pdbx_strand_id
1 'polypeptide(L)' 'MLGRRGQHAPRLGTIAVALILVIVGVLGTFGHLLPAVAGFSGELIGVWAFIVATVVLLAGIFFEGI' A
#
# COMPACT_ATOMS: atom_id res chain seq x y z
N MET A 1 -28.94 22.02 -8.64
CA MET A 1 -28.31 21.39 -7.45
C MET A 1 -27.29 20.38 -7.95
N LEU A 2 -26.01 20.76 -8.07
CA LEU A 2 -24.95 19.83 -8.45
C LEU A 2 -24.83 18.77 -7.36
N GLY A 3 -25.17 17.53 -7.69
CA GLY A 3 -24.92 16.41 -6.80
C GLY A 3 -23.43 16.35 -6.49
N ARG A 4 -23.07 16.58 -5.23
CA ARG A 4 -21.81 16.12 -4.66
C ARG A 4 -21.81 14.60 -4.85
N ARG A 5 -21.26 14.12 -5.97
CA ARG A 5 -20.82 12.73 -6.08
C ARG A 5 -19.83 12.56 -4.95
N GLY A 6 -20.25 11.89 -3.86
CA GLY A 6 -19.38 11.62 -2.72
C GLY A 6 -18.13 10.96 -3.25
N GLN A 7 -17.02 11.68 -3.23
CA GLN A 7 -15.75 11.21 -3.75
C GLN A 7 -15.35 10.05 -2.84
N HIS A 8 -15.54 8.81 -3.31
CA HIS A 8 -15.07 7.59 -2.65
C HIS A 8 -13.55 7.52 -2.82
N ALA A 9 -12.87 8.50 -2.22
CA ALA A 9 -11.43 8.52 -2.11
C ALA A 9 -11.05 7.94 -0.76
N PRO A 10 -10.00 7.11 -0.70
CA PRO A 10 -9.47 6.64 0.57
C PRO A 10 -8.99 7.84 1.40
N ARG A 11 -9.13 7.76 2.72
CA ARG A 11 -8.65 8.79 3.64
C ARG A 11 -7.15 8.98 3.53
N LEU A 12 -6.67 10.18 3.88
CA LEU A 12 -5.26 10.53 3.86
C LEU A 12 -4.39 9.56 4.68
N GLY A 13 -4.93 9.03 5.80
CA GLY A 13 -4.27 7.98 6.58
C GLY A 13 -4.05 6.68 5.80
N THR A 14 -5.07 6.21 5.07
CA THR A 14 -4.95 5.02 4.21
C THR A 14 -3.95 5.25 3.08
N ILE A 15 -3.98 6.44 2.47
CA ILE A 15 -3.03 6.82 1.43
C ILE A 15 -1.59 6.81 1.97
N ALA A 16 -1.37 7.36 3.17
CA ALA A 16 -0.05 7.39 3.80
C ALA A 16 0.49 5.98 4.10
N VAL A 17 -0.35 5.09 4.65
CA VAL A 17 0.04 3.69 4.91
C VAL A 17 0.37 2.98 3.60
N ALA A 18 -0.46 3.12 2.58
CA ALA A 18 -0.22 2.51 1.27
C ALA A 18 1.07 3.05 0.64
N LEU A 19 1.35 4.36 0.76
CA LEU A 19 2.57 4.97 0.25
C LEU A 19 3.82 4.39 0.94
N ILE A 20 3.79 4.21 2.25
CA ILE A 20 4.90 3.58 2.99
C ILE A 20 5.13 2.16 2.48
N LEU A 21 4.06 1.38 2.32
CA LEU A 21 4.15 0.01 1.80
C LEU A 21 4.69 -0.03 0.36
N VAL A 22 4.30 0.93 -0.49
CA VAL A 22 4.86 1.08 -1.85
C VAL A 22 6.35 1.39 -1.80
N ILE A 23 6.80 2.28 -0.91
CA ILE A 23 8.23 2.59 -0.74
C ILE A 23 8.99 1.34 -0.31
N VAL A 24 8.49 0.60 0.68
CA VAL A 24 9.08 -0.68 1.11
C VAL A 24 9.12 -1.68 -0.05
N GLY A 25 8.04 -1.78 -0.82
CA GLY A 25 7.96 -2.62 -2.02
C GLY A 25 9.03 -2.29 -3.05
N VAL A 26 9.23 -0.99 -3.33
CA VAL A 26 10.25 -0.52 -4.28
C VAL A 26 11.66 -0.84 -3.78
N LEU A 27 11.96 -0.52 -2.51
CA LEU A 27 13.26 -0.76 -1.91
C LEU A 27 13.61 -2.25 -1.88
N GLY A 28 12.61 -3.13 -1.69
CA GLY A 28 12.81 -4.57 -1.61
C GLY A 28 12.94 -5.24 -2.96
N THR A 29 12.00 -4.94 -3.86
CA THR A 29 11.89 -5.62 -5.16
C THR A 29 12.95 -5.13 -6.15
N PHE A 30 13.21 -3.83 -6.19
CA PHE A 30 14.11 -3.21 -7.18
C PHE A 30 15.42 -2.72 -6.55
N GLY A 31 15.35 -2.22 -5.31
CA GLY A 31 16.55 -1.74 -4.62
C GLY A 31 17.45 -2.86 -4.09
N HIS A 32 16.91 -4.06 -3.88
CA HIS A 32 17.56 -5.14 -3.11
C HIS A 32 18.11 -4.65 -1.76
N LEU A 33 17.45 -3.63 -1.17
CA LEU A 33 17.89 -2.94 0.05
C LEU A 33 17.30 -3.56 1.32
N LEU A 34 16.30 -4.44 1.18
CA LEU A 34 15.69 -5.13 2.30
C LEU A 34 16.49 -6.39 2.66
N PRO A 35 16.89 -6.55 3.93
CA PRO A 35 17.53 -7.79 4.38
C PRO A 35 16.54 -8.96 4.29
N ALA A 36 17.08 -10.16 4.14
CA ALA A 36 16.27 -11.37 4.29
C ALA A 36 15.80 -11.49 5.74
N VAL A 37 14.50 -11.71 5.95
CA VAL A 37 13.89 -11.82 7.28
C VAL A 37 13.06 -13.08 7.34
N ALA A 38 13.20 -13.86 8.43
CA ALA A 38 12.45 -15.10 8.66
C ALA A 38 12.55 -16.13 7.50
N GLY A 39 13.68 -16.16 6.79
CA GLY A 39 13.90 -17.07 5.66
C GLY A 39 13.30 -16.60 4.33
N PHE A 40 12.66 -15.43 4.28
CA PHE A 40 12.14 -14.83 3.05
C PHE A 40 13.15 -13.85 2.45
N SER A 41 13.30 -13.87 1.13
CA SER A 41 14.16 -12.91 0.42
C SER A 41 13.57 -11.49 0.45
N GLY A 42 14.44 -10.49 0.36
CA GLY A 42 14.04 -9.08 0.31
C GLY A 42 13.12 -8.75 -0.86
N GLU A 43 13.31 -9.41 -2.02
CA GLU A 43 12.41 -9.22 -3.16
C GLU A 43 11.00 -9.74 -2.87
N LEU A 44 10.90 -10.92 -2.27
CA LEU A 44 9.62 -11.53 -1.94
C LEU A 44 8.86 -10.68 -0.92
N ILE A 45 9.56 -10.15 0.08
CA ILE A 45 8.99 -9.19 1.04
C ILE A 45 8.47 -7.94 0.31
N GLY A 46 9.24 -7.44 -0.66
CA GLY A 46 8.84 -6.30 -1.49
C GLY A 46 7.58 -6.55 -2.31
N VAL A 47 7.45 -7.73 -2.94
CA VAL A 47 6.26 -8.14 -3.69
C VAL A 47 5.03 -8.19 -2.78
N TRP A 48 5.17 -8.79 -1.60
CA TRP A 48 4.07 -8.82 -0.62
C TRP A 48 3.67 -7.41 -0.15
N ALA A 49 4.63 -6.51 0.04
CA ALA A 49 4.34 -5.13 0.41
C ALA A 49 3.47 -4.43 -0.65
N PHE A 50 3.71 -4.65 -1.95
CA PHE A 50 2.86 -4.11 -3.01
C PHE A 50 1.44 -4.70 -2.98
N ILE A 51 1.31 -6.02 -2.83
CA ILE A 51 0.00 -6.68 -2.74
C ILE A 51 -0.80 -6.09 -1.57
N VAL A 52 -0.18 -5.97 -0.40
CA VAL A 52 -0.82 -5.39 0.78
C VAL A 52 -1.17 -3.91 0.55
N ALA A 53 -0.30 -3.12 -0.08
CA ALA A 53 -0.59 -1.72 -0.42
C ALA A 53 -1.84 -1.60 -1.30
N THR A 54 -1.97 -2.47 -2.32
CA THR A 54 -3.16 -2.52 -3.18
C THR A 54 -4.40 -2.88 -2.38
N VAL A 55 -4.33 -3.91 -1.53
CA VAL A 55 -5.45 -4.32 -0.68
C VAL A 55 -5.86 -3.20 0.27
N VAL A 56 -4.90 -2.49 0.87
CA VAL A 56 -5.14 -1.36 1.77
C VAL A 56 -5.81 -0.20 1.04
N LEU A 57 -5.37 0.16 -0.16
CA LEU A 57 -6.01 1.21 -0.96
C LEU A 57 -7.43 0.84 -1.35
N LEU A 58 -7.65 -0.39 -1.83
CA LEU A 58 -8.97 -0.88 -2.18
C LEU A 58 -9.88 -0.89 -0.95
N ALA A 59 -9.41 -1.44 0.18
CA ALA A 59 -10.15 -1.42 1.43
C ALA A 59 -10.48 0.01 1.86
N GLY A 60 -9.55 0.95 1.76
CA GLY A 60 -9.81 2.34 2.10
C GLY A 60 -10.82 3.04 1.18
N ILE A 61 -10.99 2.58 -0.06
CA ILE A 61 -12.05 3.06 -0.95
C ILE A 61 -13.42 2.54 -0.48
N PHE A 62 -13.51 1.27 -0.08
CA PHE A 62 -14.80 0.62 0.27
C PHE A 62 -15.28 0.90 1.70
N PHE A 63 -14.35 1.06 2.65
CA PHE A 63 -14.68 1.25 4.07
C PHE A 63 -14.54 2.71 4.53
N GLU A 64 -14.46 3.67 3.60
CA GLU A 64 -14.18 5.09 3.89
C GLU A 64 -12.84 5.31 4.63
N GLY A 65 -11.88 4.40 4.49
CA GLY A 65 -10.54 4.51 5.07
C GLY A 65 -10.46 4.28 6.58
N ILE A 66 -9.23 4.31 7.08
CA ILE A 66 -8.91 4.50 8.51
C ILE A 66 -8.93 6.01 8.79
#